data_AF-A0A2V9XQ69-F1
#
_entry.id   AF-A0A2V9XQ69-F1
#
_cell.length_a   1.000
_cell.length_b   1.000
_cell.length_c   1.000
_cell.angle_alpha   90.00
_cell.angle_beta   90.00
_cell.angle_gamma   90.00
#
_symmetry.space_group_name_H-M   'P 1'
#
loop_
_entity.id
_entity.type
_entity.pdbx_description
1 polymer ?
#
loop_
_entity_poly.entity_id
_entity_poly.type
_entity_poly.pdbx_seq_one_letter_code
_entity_poly.pdbx_strand_id
1 'polypeptide(L)'
;ASAIELGQIAFLANLSCLYPAYIRGEAYLAAGQGSAAAAEFSRLLDHSGIVWNCWTGALAHLGLARANALQARTSQGADADAARVRALAAYKDFLTLWKDADPDIPILKQAKAEYAKLQ
;
A
#
# COMPACT_ATOMS: atom_id res chain seq x y z
N ALA A 1 4.43 -7.28 32.47
CA ALA A 1 3.44 -6.32 31.96
C ALA A 1 2.30 -7.11 31.35
N SER A 2 1.04 -6.77 31.65
CA SER A 2 -0.12 -7.37 30.99
C SER A 2 -0.15 -6.97 29.50
N ALA A 3 -0.81 -7.73 28.64
CA ALA A 3 -0.86 -7.42 27.20
C ALA A 3 -1.42 -6.00 26.93
N ILE A 4 -2.35 -5.53 27.76
CA ILE A 4 -2.90 -4.16 27.73
C ILE A 4 -1.81 -3.11 28.03
N GLU A 5 -0.92 -3.39 28.98
CA GLU A 5 0.19 -2.49 29.33
C GLU A 5 1.26 -2.39 28.22
N LEU A 6 1.25 -3.31 27.26
CA LEU A 6 2.11 -3.28 26.06
C LEU A 6 1.37 -2.76 24.81
N GLY A 7 0.17 -2.20 24.97
CA GLY A 7 -0.63 -1.66 23.86
C GLY A 7 -1.38 -2.71 23.04
N GLN A 8 -1.43 -3.96 23.50
CA GLN A 8 -2.21 -5.02 22.86
C GLN A 8 -3.69 -4.87 23.23
N ILE A 9 -4.44 -4.18 22.36
CA ILE A 9 -5.91 -4.12 22.45
C ILE A 9 -6.44 -5.47 21.97
N ALA A 10 -7.17 -6.23 22.78
CA ALA A 10 -7.67 -7.56 22.43
C ALA A 10 -8.60 -7.59 21.19
N PHE A 11 -9.15 -6.43 20.79
CA PHE A 11 -9.86 -6.22 19.53
C PHE A 11 -8.94 -6.23 18.27
N LEU A 12 -7.61 -6.13 18.44
CA LEU A 12 -6.60 -6.15 17.37
C LEU A 12 -6.17 -7.56 16.94
N ALA A 13 -6.67 -8.62 17.57
CA ALA A 13 -6.67 -9.96 16.95
C ALA A 13 -7.72 -10.06 15.82
N ASN A 14 -8.05 -8.94 15.19
CA ASN A 14 -8.93 -8.85 14.03
C ASN A 14 -8.14 -9.32 12.81
N LEU A 15 -8.35 -10.59 12.44
CA LEU A 15 -7.90 -11.14 11.15
C LEU A 15 -8.36 -10.29 9.97
N SER A 16 -9.45 -9.53 10.13
CA SER A 16 -10.05 -8.71 9.09
C SER A 16 -9.04 -7.78 8.43
N CYS A 17 -8.35 -6.91 9.16
CA CYS A 17 -7.51 -5.89 8.53
C CYS A 17 -6.15 -6.37 8.01
N LEU A 18 -5.79 -7.65 8.17
CA LEU A 18 -4.51 -8.23 7.74
C LEU A 18 -3.28 -7.37 8.11
N TYR A 19 -3.27 -6.77 9.30
CA TYR A 19 -2.20 -5.90 9.81
C TYR A 19 -0.78 -6.47 9.59
N PRO A 20 -0.50 -7.75 9.88
CA PRO A 20 0.83 -8.29 9.69
C PRO A 20 1.33 -8.24 8.25
N ALA A 21 0.44 -8.36 7.25
CA ALA A 21 0.80 -8.22 5.85
C ALA A 21 1.06 -6.75 5.50
N TYR A 22 0.20 -5.83 5.94
CA TYR A 22 0.37 -4.40 5.68
C TYR A 22 1.70 -3.87 6.25
N ILE A 23 1.99 -4.16 7.53
CA ILE A 23 3.22 -3.71 8.19
C ILE A 23 4.46 -4.33 7.53
N ARG A 24 4.37 -5.57 7.07
CA ARG A 24 5.46 -6.22 6.34
C ARG A 24 5.70 -5.58 4.97
N GLY A 25 4.63 -5.20 4.27
CA GLY A 25 4.70 -4.44 3.03
C GLY A 25 5.42 -3.10 3.23
N GLU A 26 5.06 -2.34 4.26
CA GLU A 26 5.73 -1.09 4.62
C GLU A 26 7.21 -1.31 5.02
N ALA A 27 7.52 -2.38 5.75
CA ALA A 27 8.89 -2.72 6.10
C ALA A 27 9.73 -3.07 4.86
N TYR A 28 9.18 -3.83 3.92
CA TYR A 28 9.85 -4.13 2.65
C TYR A 28 10.03 -2.89 1.78
N LEU A 29 9.06 -1.97 1.76
CA LEU A 29 9.21 -0.67 1.08
C LEU A 29 10.40 0.11 1.66
N ALA A 30 10.45 0.24 2.98
CA ALA A 30 11.52 0.94 3.68
C ALA A 30 12.89 0.29 3.44
N ALA A 31 12.92 -1.04 3.29
CA ALA A 31 14.13 -1.80 2.97
C ALA A 31 14.53 -1.78 1.48
N GLY A 32 13.82 -1.05 0.61
CA GLY A 32 14.13 -1.00 -0.82
C GLY A 32 13.65 -2.23 -1.61
N GLN A 33 12.84 -3.11 -1.02
CA GLN A 33 12.43 -4.40 -1.59
C GLN A 33 11.07 -4.28 -2.30
N GLY A 34 11.03 -3.59 -3.44
CA GLY A 34 9.79 -3.28 -4.19
C GLY A 34 8.93 -4.51 -4.52
N SER A 35 9.51 -5.57 -5.07
CA SER A 35 8.78 -6.81 -5.38
C SER A 35 8.16 -7.48 -4.15
N ALA A 36 8.91 -7.59 -3.04
CA ALA A 36 8.43 -8.19 -1.81
C ALA A 36 7.30 -7.35 -1.17
N ALA A 37 7.46 -6.02 -1.18
CA ALA A 37 6.43 -5.10 -0.73
C ALA A 37 5.14 -5.23 -1.56
N ALA A 38 5.27 -5.27 -2.90
CA ALA A 38 4.12 -5.42 -3.79
C ALA A 38 3.35 -6.71 -3.51
N ALA A 39 4.05 -7.82 -3.24
CA ALA A 39 3.41 -9.09 -2.91
C ALA A 39 2.57 -9.01 -1.62
N GLU A 40 3.04 -8.31 -0.59
CA GLU A 40 2.27 -8.14 0.64
C GLU A 40 1.05 -7.23 0.44
N PHE A 41 1.17 -6.11 -0.27
CA PHE A 41 0.02 -5.25 -0.53
C PHE A 41 -1.02 -5.89 -1.45
N SER A 42 -0.59 -6.63 -2.48
CA SER A 42 -1.50 -7.42 -3.31
C SER A 42 -2.28 -8.43 -2.50
N ARG A 43 -1.66 -9.08 -1.51
CA ARG A 43 -2.36 -10.02 -0.61
C ARG A 43 -3.57 -9.36 0.07
N LEU A 44 -3.47 -8.10 0.50
CA LEU A 44 -4.62 -7.40 1.09
C LEU A 44 -5.73 -7.16 0.06
N LEU A 45 -5.36 -6.73 -1.15
CA LEU A 45 -6.33 -6.42 -2.21
C LEU A 45 -7.02 -7.70 -2.73
N ASP A 46 -6.28 -8.80 -2.87
CA ASP A 46 -6.77 -10.11 -3.29
C ASP A 46 -7.73 -10.73 -2.26
N HIS A 47 -7.64 -10.30 -1.00
CA HIS A 47 -8.48 -10.75 0.10
C HIS A 47 -9.37 -9.63 0.64
N SER A 48 -9.86 -8.74 -0.23
CA SER A 48 -10.75 -7.64 0.15
C SER A 48 -11.99 -8.08 0.94
N GLY A 49 -12.51 -9.29 0.69
CA GLY A 49 -13.60 -9.91 1.45
C GLY A 49 -13.25 -10.30 2.90
N ILE A 50 -11.96 -10.30 3.27
CA ILE A 50 -11.48 -10.41 4.66
C ILE A 50 -11.23 -8.99 5.23
N VAL A 51 -10.66 -8.10 4.41
CA VAL A 51 -10.29 -6.72 4.79
C VAL A 51 -11.48 -5.80 5.05
N TRP A 52 -12.64 -6.05 4.42
CA TRP A 52 -13.88 -5.30 4.63
C TRP A 52 -13.65 -3.78 4.51
N ASN A 53 -13.99 -3.01 5.55
CA ASN A 53 -13.84 -1.56 5.62
C ASN A 53 -12.57 -1.12 6.34
N CYS A 54 -11.60 -2.02 6.57
CA CYS A 54 -10.35 -1.67 7.20
C CYS A 54 -9.56 -0.68 6.33
N TRP A 55 -8.96 0.31 7.00
CA TRP A 55 -8.11 1.32 6.36
C TRP A 55 -6.95 0.70 5.58
N THR A 56 -6.47 -0.48 5.99
CA THR A 56 -5.39 -1.22 5.34
C THR A 56 -5.71 -1.61 3.90
N GLY A 57 -6.98 -1.87 3.56
CA GLY A 57 -7.40 -2.15 2.18
C GLY A 57 -7.27 -0.92 1.28
N ALA A 58 -7.77 0.22 1.76
CA ALA A 58 -7.65 1.48 1.03
C ALA A 58 -6.19 1.90 0.86
N LEU A 59 -5.37 1.80 1.91
CA LEU A 59 -3.95 2.16 1.86
C LEU A 59 -3.08 1.13 1.14
N ALA A 60 -3.52 -0.13 1.01
CA ALA A 60 -2.79 -1.14 0.22
C ALA A 60 -2.69 -0.76 -1.27
N HIS A 61 -3.68 -0.06 -1.84
CA HIS A 61 -3.56 0.47 -3.20
C HIS A 61 -2.37 1.44 -3.32
N LEU A 62 -2.20 2.35 -2.36
CA LEU A 62 -1.08 3.29 -2.35
C LEU A 62 0.26 2.57 -2.08
N GLY A 63 0.28 1.62 -1.14
CA GLY A 63 1.46 0.80 -0.87
C GLY A 63 1.92 0.02 -2.10
N LEU A 64 0.98 -0.61 -2.82
CA LEU A 64 1.24 -1.31 -4.08
C LEU A 64 1.77 -0.37 -5.16
N ALA A 65 1.23 0.85 -5.26
CA ALA A 65 1.70 1.85 -6.21
C ALA A 65 3.14 2.27 -5.93
N ARG A 66 3.47 2.54 -4.67
CA ARG A 66 4.83 2.88 -4.21
C ARG A 66 5.81 1.73 -4.40
N ALA A 67 5.37 0.50 -4.16
CA ALA A 67 6.18 -0.71 -4.34
C ALA A 67 6.54 -0.94 -5.82
N ASN A 68 5.57 -0.81 -6.72
CA ASN A 68 5.80 -0.91 -8.15
C ASN A 68 6.65 0.26 -8.68
N ALA A 69 6.45 1.47 -8.17
CA ALA A 69 7.29 2.62 -8.53
C ALA A 69 8.75 2.43 -8.08
N LEU A 70 8.95 1.85 -6.90
CA LEU A 70 10.28 1.48 -6.42
C LEU A 70 10.91 0.42 -7.32
N GLN A 71 10.16 -0.65 -7.66
CA GLN A 71 10.63 -1.69 -8.58
C GLN A 71 11.02 -1.11 -9.95
N ALA A 72 10.20 -0.19 -10.50
CA ALA A 72 10.48 0.48 -11.77
C ALA A 72 11.80 1.27 -11.73
N ARG A 73 12.13 1.90 -10.60
CA ARG A 73 13.40 2.63 -10.42
C ARG A 73 14.62 1.71 -10.29
N THR A 74 14.43 0.48 -9.82
CA THR A 74 15.53 -0.47 -9.54
C THR A 74 15.71 -1.54 -10.62
N SER A 75 14.76 -1.68 -11.55
CA SER A 75 14.82 -2.62 -12.69
C SER A 75 15.30 -1.94 -13.97
N GLN A 76 15.50 -2.72 -15.04
CA GLN A 76 15.88 -2.22 -16.36
C GLN A 76 15.01 -2.81 -17.48
N GLY A 77 14.92 -2.08 -18.60
CA GLY A 77 14.22 -2.53 -19.80
C GLY A 77 12.74 -2.79 -19.57
N ALA A 78 12.21 -3.83 -20.22
CA ALA A 78 10.78 -4.16 -20.21
C ALA A 78 10.21 -4.39 -18.80
N ASP A 79 11.02 -4.87 -17.86
CA ASP A 79 10.59 -5.08 -16.46
C ASP A 79 10.36 -3.75 -15.73
N ALA A 80 11.17 -2.73 -16.01
CA ALA A 80 11.00 -1.39 -15.47
C ALA A 80 9.72 -0.73 -16.02
N ASP A 81 9.48 -0.87 -17.34
CA ASP A 81 8.28 -0.34 -17.99
C ASP A 81 7.01 -1.02 -17.46
N ALA A 82 7.03 -2.35 -17.33
CA ALA A 82 5.92 -3.11 -16.77
C ALA A 82 5.64 -2.71 -15.31
N ALA A 83 6.68 -2.52 -14.49
CA ALA A 83 6.53 -2.04 -13.12
C ALA A 83 5.97 -0.61 -13.07
N ARG A 84 6.41 0.29 -13.95
CA ARG A 84 5.88 1.65 -14.05
C ARG A 84 4.39 1.64 -14.41
N VAL A 85 3.97 0.81 -15.38
CA VAL A 85 2.55 0.66 -15.74
C VAL A 85 1.71 0.18 -14.56
N ARG A 86 2.19 -0.84 -13.81
CA ARG A 86 1.51 -1.31 -12.60
C ARG A 86 1.42 -0.22 -11.52
N ALA A 87 2.48 0.57 -11.35
CA ALA A 87 2.48 1.70 -10.41
C ALA A 87 1.42 2.74 -10.78
N LEU A 88 1.36 3.12 -12.06
CA LEU A 88 0.37 4.07 -12.58
C LEU A 88 -1.07 3.58 -12.38
N ALA A 89 -1.32 2.29 -12.62
CA ALA A 89 -2.63 1.69 -12.38
C ALA A 89 -3.01 1.75 -10.89
N ALA A 90 -2.12 1.33 -9.99
CA ALA A 90 -2.40 1.31 -8.55
C ALA A 90 -2.58 2.72 -7.95
N TYR A 91 -1.83 3.73 -8.42
CA TYR A 91 -2.09 5.12 -8.02
C TYR A 91 -3.46 5.59 -8.50
N LYS A 92 -3.84 5.27 -9.73
CA LYS A 92 -5.16 5.63 -10.27
C LYS A 92 -6.28 4.99 -9.43
N ASP A 93 -6.12 3.74 -9.03
CA ASP A 93 -7.09 3.04 -8.16
C ASP A 93 -7.22 3.74 -6.80
N PHE A 94 -6.09 4.06 -6.15
CA PHE A 94 -6.07 4.80 -4.88
C PHE A 94 -6.76 6.18 -5.02
N LEU A 95 -6.39 6.96 -6.04
CA LEU A 95 -6.93 8.31 -6.25
C LEU A 95 -8.42 8.29 -6.62
N THR A 96 -8.89 7.22 -7.26
CA THR A 96 -10.32 7.02 -7.55
C THR A 96 -11.09 6.72 -6.28
N LEU A 97 -10.54 5.84 -5.43
CA LEU A 97 -11.12 5.50 -4.12
C LEU A 97 -11.13 6.71 -3.18
N TRP A 98 -10.12 7.58 -3.25
CA TRP A 98 -9.93 8.75 -2.39
C TRP A 98 -10.39 10.08 -3.02
N LYS A 99 -11.21 10.04 -4.07
CA LYS A 99 -11.64 11.25 -4.80
C LYS A 99 -12.39 12.25 -3.92
N ASP A 100 -13.14 11.75 -2.93
CA ASP A 100 -13.97 12.52 -2.01
C ASP A 100 -13.36 12.62 -0.59
N ALA A 101 -12.11 12.13 -0.41
CA ALA A 101 -11.40 12.29 0.85
C ALA A 101 -11.07 13.77 1.10
N ASP A 102 -10.79 14.12 2.37
CA ASP A 102 -10.33 15.45 2.74
C ASP A 102 -9.17 15.88 1.80
N PRO A 103 -9.35 16.95 1.00
CA PRO A 103 -8.35 17.35 0.02
C PRO A 103 -7.03 17.79 0.66
N ASP A 104 -7.04 18.14 1.95
CA ASP A 104 -5.89 18.63 2.67
C ASP A 104 -5.08 17.53 3.36
N ILE A 105 -5.59 16.29 3.40
CA ILE A 105 -4.88 15.20 4.06
C ILE A 105 -3.52 14.93 3.39
N PRO A 106 -2.40 14.94 4.14
CA PRO A 106 -1.05 14.89 3.55
C PRO A 106 -0.80 13.68 2.63
N ILE A 107 -1.35 12.51 2.97
CA ILE A 107 -1.15 11.29 2.19
C ILE A 107 -1.76 11.37 0.78
N LEU A 108 -2.89 12.07 0.62
CA LEU A 108 -3.52 12.27 -0.69
C LEU A 108 -2.69 13.24 -1.55
N LYS A 109 -2.19 14.31 -0.95
CA LYS A 109 -1.30 15.28 -1.63
C LYS A 109 -0.02 14.60 -2.13
N GLN A 110 0.59 13.77 -1.28
CA GLN A 110 1.76 12.98 -1.64
C GLN A 110 1.47 12.00 -2.78
N ALA A 111 0.39 11.22 -2.69
CA ALA A 111 0.02 10.27 -3.73
C ALA A 111 -0.20 10.95 -5.10
N LYS A 112 -0.86 12.12 -5.14
CA LYS A 112 -1.03 12.91 -6.37
C LYS A 112 0.32 13.35 -6.96
N ALA A 113 1.22 13.86 -6.13
CA ALA A 113 2.55 14.29 -6.55
C ALA A 113 3.43 13.13 -7.02
N GLU A 114 3.35 11.98 -6.35
CA GLU A 114 4.05 10.75 -6.73
C GLU A 114 3.53 10.21 -8.07
N TYR A 115 2.21 10.17 -8.26
CA TYR A 115 1.58 9.73 -9.50
C TYR A 115 1.98 10.62 -10.69
N ALA A 116 1.94 11.94 -10.53
CA ALA A 116 2.32 12.89 -11.57
C ALA A 116 3.78 12.73 -12.04
N LYS A 117 4.69 12.33 -11.14
CA LYS A 117 6.10 12.06 -11.47
C LYS A 117 6.29 10.77 -12.29
N LEU A 118 5.30 9.88 -12.30
CA LEU A 118 5.33 8.62 -13.02
C LEU A 118 4.56 8.67 -14.34
N GLN A 119 3.88 9.77 -14.66
CA GLN A 119 3.35 10.00 -16.01
C GLN A 119 4.48 10.43 -16.95
#